data_AF-A0A4Q3BWU0-F1
#
_entry.id   AF-A0A4Q3BWU0-F1
#
_cell.length_a   1.000
_cell.length_b   1.000
_cell.length_c   1.000
_cell.angle_alpha   90.00
_cell.angle_beta   90.00
_cell.angle_gamma   90.00
#
_symmetry.space_group_name_H-M   'P 1'
#
loop_
_entity.id
_entity.type
_entity.pdbx_description
1 polymer ?
#
loop_
_entity_poly.entity_id
_entity_poly.type
_entity_poly.pdbx_seq_one_letter_code
_entity_poly.pdbx_strand_id
1 'polypeptide(L)'
;MILIAIGMALVAAPLTTAVLASVDDSHSGTASGFNSAIARTGGLIATAIAGAVIASAGAALIAAFHIGVVVGAALAAASGVTAWFTLSGTAKPPPR
;
A
#
# COMPACT_ATOMS: atom_id res chain seq x y z
N MET A 1 14.21 8.10 -6.29
CA MET A 1 14.42 7.17 -5.16
C MET A 1 14.21 7.84 -3.81
N ILE A 2 14.76 9.02 -3.55
CA ILE A 2 14.57 9.75 -2.27
C ILE A 2 13.09 10.02 -1.98
N LEU A 3 12.32 10.51 -2.97
CA LEU A 3 10.88 10.77 -2.79
C LEU A 3 10.08 9.51 -2.40
N ILE A 4 10.40 8.38 -3.02
CA ILE A 4 9.76 7.09 -2.71
C ILE A 4 10.16 6.65 -1.29
N ALA A 5 11.44 6.77 -0.93
CA ALA A 5 11.91 6.40 0.41
C ALA A 5 11.24 7.26 1.51
N ILE A 6 11.13 8.57 1.30
CA ILE A 6 10.43 9.48 2.21
C ILE A 6 8.96 9.10 2.31
N GLY A 7 8.26 8.91 1.18
CA GLY A 7 6.86 8.51 1.17
C GLY A 7 6.62 7.18 1.89
N MET A 8 7.46 6.18 1.64
CA MET A 8 7.38 4.89 2.31
C MET A 8 7.65 5.00 3.82
N ALA A 9 8.62 5.82 4.25
CA ALA A 9 8.89 6.03 5.67
C ALA A 9 7.72 6.71 6.39
N LEU A 10 7.08 7.70 5.74
CA LEU A 10 5.94 8.42 6.29
C LEU A 10 4.66 7.56 6.37
N VAL A 11 4.50 6.56 5.50
CA VAL A 11 3.28 5.74 5.45
C VAL A 11 3.44 4.41 6.19
N ALA A 12 4.54 3.69 5.98
CA ALA A 12 4.66 2.30 6.40
C ALA A 12 4.63 2.10 7.93
N ALA A 13 5.38 2.94 8.66
CA ALA A 13 5.45 2.84 10.12
C ALA A 13 4.12 3.25 10.78
N PRO A 14 3.51 4.40 10.46
CA PRO A 14 2.22 4.78 11.03
C PRO A 14 1.08 3.82 10.66
N LEU A 15 1.05 3.29 9.44
CA LEU A 15 -0.02 2.38 9.01
C LEU A 15 0.01 1.07 9.80
N THR A 16 1.20 0.50 10.02
CA THR A 16 1.35 -0.73 10.81
C THR A 16 0.87 -0.48 12.25
N THR A 17 1.29 0.63 12.85
CA THR A 17 0.84 1.03 14.19
C THR A 17 -0.67 1.26 14.25
N ALA A 18 -1.26 1.92 13.25
CA ALA A 18 -2.70 2.19 13.21
C ALA A 18 -3.53 0.90 13.13
N VAL A 19 -3.09 -0.07 12.32
CA VAL A 19 -3.75 -1.38 12.22
C VAL A 19 -3.68 -2.13 13.55
N LEU A 20 -2.50 -2.19 14.18
CA LEU A 20 -2.34 -2.88 15.46
C LEU A 20 -3.08 -2.18 16.61
N ALA A 21 -3.13 -0.84 16.61
CA ALA A 21 -3.83 -0.06 17.64
C ALA A 21 -5.35 -0.04 17.46
N SER A 22 -5.87 -0.55 16.33
CA SER A 22 -7.32 -0.61 16.07
C SER A 22 -8.02 -1.79 16.74
N VAL A 23 -7.27 -2.72 17.33
CA VAL A 23 -7.76 -3.94 17.95
C VAL A 23 -7.21 -4.10 19.37
N ASP A 24 -7.94 -4.81 20.23
CA ASP A 24 -7.43 -5.19 21.56
C ASP A 24 -6.22 -6.14 21.43
N ASP A 25 -5.36 -6.19 22.46
CA ASP A 25 -4.14 -7.02 22.47
C ASP A 25 -4.41 -8.51 22.17
N SER A 26 -5.57 -9.02 22.57
CA SER A 26 -6.02 -10.39 22.28
C SER A 26 -6.22 -10.68 20.78
N HIS A 27 -6.36 -9.65 19.94
CA HIS A 27 -6.58 -9.74 18.50
C HIS A 27 -5.41 -9.19 17.66
N SER A 28 -4.32 -8.75 18.30
CA SER A 28 -3.14 -8.17 17.64
C SER A 28 -2.52 -9.11 16.58
N GLY A 29 -2.54 -10.43 16.84
CA GLY A 29 -2.10 -11.45 15.88
C GLY A 29 -2.92 -11.44 14.58
N THR A 30 -4.24 -11.27 14.67
CA THR A 30 -5.14 -11.18 13.51
C THR A 30 -4.92 -9.88 12.74
N ALA A 31 -4.72 -8.75 13.42
CA ALA A 31 -4.42 -7.47 12.78
C ALA A 31 -3.08 -7.48 12.02
N SER A 32 -2.03 -8.04 12.61
CA SER A 32 -0.73 -8.23 11.94
C SER A 32 -0.83 -9.19 10.74
N GLY A 33 -1.58 -10.28 10.90
CA GLY A 33 -1.87 -11.24 9.84
C GLY A 33 -2.60 -10.60 8.66
N PHE A 34 -3.59 -9.75 8.93
CA PHE A 34 -4.30 -8.97 7.91
C PHE A 34 -3.37 -8.02 7.16
N ASN A 35 -2.55 -7.24 7.87
CA ASN A 35 -1.57 -6.34 7.25
C ASN A 35 -0.61 -7.10 6.31
N SER A 36 -0.12 -8.27 6.77
CA SER A 36 0.75 -9.13 5.96
C SER A 36 0.05 -9.71 4.74
N ALA A 37 -1.23 -10.11 4.86
CA ALA A 37 -2.02 -10.59 3.74
C ALA A 37 -2.19 -9.50 2.67
N ILE A 38 -2.54 -8.28 3.08
CA ILE A 38 -2.66 -7.13 2.17
C ILE A 38 -1.32 -6.83 1.49
N ALA A 39 -0.21 -6.82 2.23
CA ALA A 39 1.12 -6.58 1.67
C ALA A 39 1.48 -7.63 0.59
N ARG A 40 1.19 -8.91 0.83
CA ARG A 40 1.42 -9.96 -0.17
C ARG A 40 0.54 -9.80 -1.39
N THR A 41 -0.75 -9.52 -1.22
CA THR A 41 -1.66 -9.28 -2.34
C THR A 41 -1.20 -8.11 -3.20
N GLY A 42 -0.79 -7.00 -2.59
CA GLY A 42 -0.20 -5.86 -3.31
C GLY A 42 1.08 -6.25 -4.07
N GLY A 43 1.94 -7.05 -3.45
CA GLY A 43 3.12 -7.62 -4.11
C GLY A 43 2.78 -8.46 -5.34
N LEU A 44 1.78 -9.35 -5.25
CA LEU A 44 1.33 -10.17 -6.38
C LEU A 44 0.79 -9.32 -7.54
N ILE A 45 0.05 -8.25 -7.25
CA ILE A 45 -0.44 -7.31 -8.27
C ILE A 45 0.76 -6.62 -8.95
N ALA A 46 1.73 -6.15 -8.17
CA ALA A 46 2.94 -5.53 -8.71
C ALA A 46 3.74 -6.51 -9.59
N THR A 47 3.87 -7.78 -9.16
CA THR A 47 4.52 -8.83 -9.96
C THR A 47 3.78 -9.11 -11.26
N ALA A 48 2.44 -9.15 -11.25
CA ALA A 48 1.65 -9.35 -12.46
C ALA A 48 1.86 -8.21 -13.48
N ILE A 49 1.86 -6.96 -13.02
CA ILE A 49 2.15 -5.80 -13.86
C ILE A 49 3.58 -5.87 -14.41
N ALA A 50 4.56 -6.19 -13.57
CA ALA A 50 5.96 -6.34 -13.99
C ALA A 50 6.11 -7.43 -15.06
N GLY A 51 5.43 -8.56 -14.92
CA GLY A 51 5.41 -9.63 -15.92
C GLY A 51 4.88 -9.16 -17.28
N ALA A 52 3.79 -8.39 -17.29
CA ALA A 52 3.23 -7.82 -18.51
C ALA A 52 4.20 -6.84 -19.21
N VAL A 53 4.96 -6.05 -18.43
CA VAL A 53 5.99 -5.17 -18.96
C VAL A 53 7.17 -5.97 -19.54
N ILE A 54 7.68 -6.95 -18.80
CA ILE A 54 8.84 -7.76 -19.22
C ILE A 54 8.53 -8.59 -20.47
N ALA A 55 7.27 -8.96 -20.69
CA ALA A 55 6.84 -9.69 -21.90
C ALA A 55 6.91 -8.84 -23.18
N SER A 56 7.13 -7.52 -23.09
CA SER A 56 7.23 -6.62 -24.24
C SER A 56 8.69 -6.30 -24.61
N ALA A 57 8.91 -5.82 -25.84
CA ALA A 57 10.26 -5.55 -26.36
C ALA A 57 10.32 -4.28 -27.21
N GLY A 58 11.53 -3.75 -27.40
CA GLY A 58 11.77 -2.56 -28.22
C GLY A 58 11.01 -1.33 -27.72
N ALA A 59 10.42 -0.54 -28.63
CA ALA A 59 9.66 0.66 -28.28
C ALA A 59 8.41 0.36 -27.42
N ALA A 60 7.81 -0.82 -27.57
CA ALA A 60 6.65 -1.24 -26.79
C ALA A 60 6.98 -1.43 -25.30
N LEU A 61 8.23 -1.75 -24.96
CA LEU A 61 8.69 -1.87 -23.57
C LEU A 61 8.54 -0.57 -22.80
N ILE A 62 8.91 0.55 -23.43
CA ILE A 62 8.85 1.88 -22.82
C ILE A 62 7.38 2.27 -22.59
N ALA A 63 6.52 1.99 -23.56
CA ALA A 63 5.08 2.22 -23.44
C ALA A 63 4.45 1.35 -22.33
N ALA A 64 4.76 0.06 -22.30
CA ALA A 64 4.28 -0.86 -21.26
C ALA A 64 4.75 -0.44 -19.87
N PHE A 65 6.03 -0.04 -19.73
CA PHE A 65 6.56 0.47 -18.47
C PHE A 65 5.82 1.74 -18.02
N HIS A 66 5.59 2.68 -18.93
CA HIS A 66 4.84 3.90 -18.63
C HIS A 66 3.41 3.59 -18.16
N ILE A 67 2.72 2.67 -18.84
CA ILE A 67 1.39 2.20 -18.42
C ILE A 67 1.45 1.57 -17.03
N GLY A 68 2.43 0.70 -16.77
CA GLY A 68 2.61 0.08 -15.45
C GLY A 68 2.80 1.11 -14.33
N VAL A 69 3.60 2.15 -14.58
CA VAL A 69 3.80 3.26 -13.63
C VAL A 69 2.51 4.05 -13.43
N VAL A 70 1.75 4.35 -14.49
CA VAL A 70 0.47 5.06 -14.40
C VAL A 70 -0.57 4.25 -13.62
N VAL A 71 -0.66 2.94 -13.85
CA VAL A 71 -1.53 2.05 -13.08
C VAL A 71 -1.14 2.06 -11.60
N GLY A 72 0.15 1.95 -11.30
CA GLY A 72 0.65 2.04 -9.92
C GLY A 72 0.33 3.38 -9.26
N ALA A 73 0.51 4.49 -9.98
CA ALA A 73 0.19 5.83 -9.50
C ALA A 73 -1.33 6.00 -9.26
N ALA A 74 -2.17 5.47 -10.15
CA ALA A 74 -3.62 5.51 -10.00
C ALA A 74 -4.09 4.70 -8.78
N LEU A 75 -3.52 3.51 -8.56
CA LEU A 75 -3.82 2.69 -7.38
C LEU A 75 -3.39 3.40 -6.09
N ALA A 76 -2.21 4.01 -6.07
CA ALA A 76 -1.72 4.78 -4.93
C ALA A 76 -2.61 6.01 -4.65
N ALA A 77 -3.00 6.74 -5.69
CA ALA A 77 -3.89 7.90 -5.57
C ALA A 77 -5.28 7.48 -5.07
N ALA A 78 -5.87 6.42 -5.64
CA ALA A 78 -7.15 5.88 -5.20
C ALA A 78 -7.09 5.46 -3.71
N SER A 79 -6.01 4.81 -3.29
CA SER A 79 -5.77 4.43 -1.89
C SER A 79 -5.67 5.65 -0.97
N GLY A 80 -4.99 6.72 -1.41
CA GLY A 80 -4.92 7.98 -0.67
C GLY A 80 -6.28 8.67 -0.54
N VAL A 81 -7.07 8.67 -1.62
CA VAL A 81 -8.43 9.24 -1.63
C VAL A 81 -9.36 8.45 -0.70
N THR A 82 -9.36 7.11 -0.76
CA THR A 82 -10.19 6.30 0.14
C THR A 82 -9.75 6.47 1.58
N ALA A 83 -8.45 6.51 1.86
CA ALA A 83 -7.91 6.78 3.19
C ALA A 83 -8.38 8.15 3.72
N TRP A 84 -8.32 9.20 2.89
CA TRP A 84 -8.76 10.54 3.27
C TRP A 84 -10.23 10.57 3.73
N PHE A 85 -11.11 9.92 2.97
CA PHE A 85 -12.54 9.88 3.32
C PHE A 85 -12.86 8.95 4.49
N THR A 86 -12.05 7.90 4.73
CA THR A 86 -12.35 6.87 5.74
C THR A 86 -11.67 7.13 7.10
N LEU A 87 -10.51 7.80 7.13
CA LEU A 87 -9.70 8.03 8.35
C LEU A 87 -10.03 9.35 9.07
N SER A 88 -11.04 10.09 8.61
CA SER A 88 -11.49 11.33 9.24
C SER A 88 -12.20 11.04 10.58
N GLY A 89 -11.45 10.91 11.70
CA GLY A 89 -12.00 11.04 13.06
C GLY A 89 -11.68 10.00 14.14
N THR A 90 -10.58 9.24 14.11
CA THR A 90 -10.27 8.31 15.21
C THR A 90 -9.61 9.01 16.41
N ALA A 91 -10.42 9.56 17.33
CA ALA A 91 -9.97 9.99 18.65
C ALA A 91 -9.53 8.79 19.49
N LYS A 92 -8.38 8.91 20.17
CA LYS A 92 -7.77 7.89 21.02
C LYS A 92 -8.70 7.52 22.20
N PRO A 93 -9.04 6.23 22.45
CA PRO A 93 -9.70 5.83 23.69
C PRO A 93 -8.76 6.06 24.89
N PRO A 94 -9.27 6.46 26.07
CA PRO A 94 -8.46 6.70 27.25
C PRO A 94 -7.76 5.41 27.72
N PRO A 95 -6.55 5.52 28.33
CA PRO A 95 -5.82 4.38 28.86
C PRO A 95 -6.60 3.71 30.00
N ARG A 96 -6.66 2.38 29.98
CA ARG A 96 -7.16 1.54 31.09
C ARG A 96 -5.99 0.84 31.74
#